data_AF-A0A852ZX13-F1
#
_entry.id   AF-A0A852ZX13-F1
#
_cell.length_a   1.000
_cell.length_b   1.000
_cell.length_c   1.000
_cell.angle_alpha   90.00
_cell.angle_beta   90.00
_cell.angle_gamma   90.00
#
_symmetry.space_group_name_H-M   'P 1'
#
loop_
_entity.id
_entity.type
_entity.pdbx_description
1 polymer ?
#
loop_
_entity_poly.entity_id
_entity_poly.type
_entity_poly.pdbx_seq_one_letter_code
_entity_poly.pdbx_strand_id
1 'polypeptide(L)'
;MHNKQPRALPALRAARAARALLATVLLAGGLVLTGPAPAQAAGERVDVWLTTTSDAGGRTVTRGLAQQSPVVFGPAGGTANHTITVNEGVTYQQFEGGGASITDTTAYLLRGGPVSAATRDEVMRRLFSPTEGIGLSFVRNPIGASDLSRPGHVSLDDTCCDLTDFGANGYDTDVRLLTAQAQRLNPELRVKGVPWSAPGWMKDNGRMDQMGWLKWEYYPMYAQYLVKYVQSYQAAGVPVDYLSVQNEPNCCQAANPTAMNYPGMNWNPSGLVEFTKNHVYPAFRAAGITTKVLVHDWNYGDYAGFGDAVLADAGVREDPLFGGIAWHGYFGDPAVGTQVHNQYPRVRQFSTEHSGGTWIANQHNEDLADIVNYARNWSSSLVKWSLALNQYMGPHNGGCGTCTGLVTVQEGGPRAGQVDYTIEYYTTGHLTKFVRPGAYRIDSTANGTIQNVAWRNPDGSKALIAHNGGASAQSVRVDWGGQSFVYTLPARTTATFTWSGAPSGGAESTGTLTGLAGKCLDVAGAATADGTAVQLYTCNGTAAQRWTIASDGSVRALGKCLDVTGGSTADGAPVQLYTCNGTGAQRWSYDPATHDVVNTAAGKCLDVTGNSSADGTRAQIWSCTGAANQKWTLTPS
;
A
#
# COMPACT_ATOMS: atom_id res chain seq x y z
N MET A 1 -88.77 -17.92 -31.09
CA MET A 1 -87.82 -17.03 -31.76
C MET A 1 -86.64 -17.86 -32.24
N HIS A 2 -86.33 -17.72 -33.52
CA HIS A 2 -85.32 -18.36 -34.37
C HIS A 2 -83.95 -18.61 -33.72
N ASN A 3 -83.16 -19.61 -34.11
CA ASN A 3 -83.41 -20.83 -34.87
C ASN A 3 -82.29 -21.83 -34.54
N LYS A 4 -82.67 -23.10 -34.56
CA LYS A 4 -81.86 -24.30 -34.35
C LYS A 4 -80.99 -24.62 -35.59
N GLN A 5 -79.92 -25.35 -35.31
CA GLN A 5 -79.43 -26.55 -35.99
C GLN A 5 -78.25 -26.52 -37.01
N PRO A 6 -77.49 -27.65 -37.08
CA PRO A 6 -76.18 -27.81 -37.69
C PRO A 6 -76.26 -28.51 -39.07
N ARG A 7 -75.11 -28.78 -39.71
CA ARG A 7 -75.02 -29.74 -40.82
C ARG A 7 -74.00 -30.84 -40.54
N ALA A 8 -74.38 -32.02 -40.97
CA ALA A 8 -73.79 -33.31 -40.65
C ALA A 8 -73.43 -34.07 -41.94
N LEU A 9 -72.51 -35.03 -41.78
CA LEU A 9 -72.36 -36.32 -42.50
C LEU A 9 -71.77 -36.30 -43.95
N PRO A 10 -71.29 -37.46 -44.47
CA PRO A 10 -70.46 -38.53 -43.86
C PRO A 10 -69.42 -39.17 -44.83
N ALA A 11 -68.79 -40.26 -44.35
CA ALA A 11 -68.47 -41.51 -45.10
C ALA A 11 -67.19 -41.58 -45.99
N LEU A 12 -66.39 -42.67 -46.07
CA LEU A 12 -66.44 -44.06 -45.59
C LEU A 12 -65.03 -44.74 -45.73
N ARG A 13 -64.70 -45.62 -44.76
CA ARG A 13 -64.05 -46.97 -44.81
C ARG A 13 -62.62 -47.22 -45.34
N ALA A 14 -61.80 -47.87 -44.49
CA ALA A 14 -61.46 -49.32 -44.55
C ALA A 14 -60.62 -49.75 -43.31
N ALA A 15 -61.17 -50.59 -42.42
CA ALA A 15 -60.81 -52.01 -42.16
C ALA A 15 -59.49 -52.25 -41.37
N ARG A 16 -59.60 -52.45 -40.05
CA ARG A 16 -59.44 -53.74 -39.29
C ARG A 16 -57.99 -54.17 -39.02
N ALA A 17 -57.59 -54.15 -37.74
CA ALA A 17 -57.11 -55.34 -37.01
C ALA A 17 -56.81 -54.98 -35.54
N ALA A 18 -57.33 -55.80 -34.63
CA ALA A 18 -57.02 -55.78 -33.21
C ALA A 18 -55.81 -56.66 -32.91
N ARG A 19 -54.98 -56.28 -31.93
CA ARG A 19 -54.50 -57.15 -30.82
C ARG A 19 -53.56 -56.39 -29.90
N ALA A 20 -53.77 -56.61 -28.60
CA ALA A 20 -53.00 -56.09 -27.47
C ALA A 20 -51.59 -56.69 -27.38
N LEU A 21 -50.64 -55.94 -26.80
CA LEU A 21 -49.53 -56.47 -26.02
C LEU A 21 -48.91 -55.37 -25.15
N LEU A 22 -48.62 -55.73 -23.90
CA LEU A 22 -47.96 -54.95 -22.86
C LEU A 22 -46.64 -54.32 -23.35
N ALA A 23 -46.37 -53.09 -22.95
CA ALA A 23 -45.03 -52.50 -23.00
C ALA A 23 -44.63 -52.01 -21.60
N THR A 24 -43.65 -52.72 -21.05
CA THR A 24 -42.88 -52.47 -19.83
C THR A 24 -42.15 -51.13 -19.94
N VAL A 25 -42.34 -50.23 -18.98
CA VAL A 25 -41.54 -49.00 -18.84
C VAL A 25 -40.25 -49.37 -18.09
N LEU A 26 -39.13 -49.42 -18.81
CA LEU A 26 -37.79 -49.52 -18.22
C LEU A 26 -37.32 -48.12 -17.81
N LEU A 27 -37.20 -47.89 -16.49
CA LEU A 27 -36.40 -46.80 -15.95
C LEU A 27 -34.91 -47.10 -16.22
N ALA A 28 -34.31 -46.37 -17.15
CA ALA A 28 -32.85 -46.25 -17.21
C ALA A 28 -32.44 -45.07 -16.29
N GLY A 29 -32.06 -45.39 -15.05
CA GLY A 29 -31.36 -44.46 -14.18
C GLY A 29 -29.97 -44.16 -14.77
N GLY A 30 -29.81 -42.98 -15.37
CA GLY A 30 -28.52 -42.47 -15.76
C GLY A 30 -27.72 -42.11 -14.51
N LEU A 31 -26.80 -42.99 -14.12
CA LEU A 31 -25.77 -42.69 -13.15
C LEU A 31 -24.85 -41.64 -13.79
N VAL A 32 -25.05 -40.36 -13.46
CA VAL A 32 -24.07 -39.33 -13.76
C VAL A 32 -22.87 -39.61 -12.87
N LEU A 33 -21.88 -40.30 -13.43
CA LEU A 33 -20.54 -40.35 -12.86
C LEU A 33 -19.99 -38.93 -12.89
N THR A 34 -20.20 -38.19 -11.81
CA THR A 34 -19.43 -36.98 -11.52
C THR A 34 -17.98 -37.44 -11.42
N GLY A 35 -17.19 -37.17 -12.45
CA GLY A 35 -15.74 -37.26 -12.34
C GLY A 35 -15.27 -36.43 -11.14
N PRO A 36 -14.16 -36.81 -10.48
CA PRO A 36 -13.65 -36.02 -9.37
C PRO A 36 -13.45 -34.59 -9.87
N ALA A 37 -14.06 -33.63 -9.18
CA ALA A 37 -13.78 -32.22 -9.42
C ALA A 37 -12.24 -32.03 -9.36
N PRO A 38 -11.65 -31.24 -10.27
CA PRO A 38 -10.22 -30.98 -10.21
C PRO A 38 -9.91 -30.47 -8.80
N ALA A 39 -8.94 -31.11 -8.14
CA ALA A 39 -8.52 -30.77 -6.81
C ALA A 39 -8.09 -29.30 -6.80
N GLN A 40 -8.95 -28.45 -6.22
CA GLN A 40 -8.62 -27.08 -5.87
C GLN A 40 -7.39 -27.13 -4.95
N ALA A 41 -6.47 -26.17 -5.08
CA ALA A 41 -5.24 -26.14 -4.28
C ALA A 41 -5.53 -25.79 -2.80
N ALA A 42 -6.40 -26.53 -2.13
CA ALA A 42 -6.61 -26.48 -0.70
C ALA A 42 -5.29 -26.79 0.00
N GLY A 43 -4.83 -25.91 0.89
CA GLY A 43 -3.51 -26.04 1.50
C GLY A 43 -2.71 -24.75 1.64
N GLU A 44 -3.13 -23.63 1.03
CA GLU A 44 -2.40 -22.36 1.16
C GLU A 44 -2.36 -21.92 2.63
N ARG A 45 -1.15 -21.79 3.16
CA ARG A 45 -0.89 -21.43 4.56
C ARG A 45 -1.11 -19.93 4.76
N VAL A 46 -1.88 -19.58 5.78
CA VAL A 46 -2.18 -18.21 6.17
C VAL A 46 -1.58 -17.94 7.54
N ASP A 47 -0.57 -17.08 7.58
CA ASP A 47 -0.06 -16.54 8.85
C ASP A 47 -1.06 -15.57 9.45
N VAL A 48 -1.18 -15.58 10.78
CA VAL A 48 -2.09 -14.73 11.52
C VAL A 48 -1.35 -13.99 12.62
N TRP A 49 -1.54 -12.67 12.67
CA TRP A 49 -0.92 -11.80 13.66
C TRP A 49 -2.00 -10.99 14.37
N LEU A 50 -1.99 -10.97 15.69
CA LEU A 50 -3.03 -10.32 16.49
C LEU A 50 -2.50 -9.18 17.37
N THR A 51 -3.26 -8.10 17.41
CA THR A 51 -3.20 -7.10 18.49
C THR A 51 -4.54 -7.05 19.21
N THR A 52 -4.54 -7.22 20.53
CA THR A 52 -5.75 -7.22 21.39
C THR A 52 -5.58 -6.25 22.55
N THR A 53 -6.61 -5.45 22.81
CA THR A 53 -6.67 -4.53 23.95
C THR A 53 -7.73 -4.96 24.96
N SER A 54 -7.45 -4.80 26.26
CA SER A 54 -8.36 -5.24 27.33
C SER A 54 -9.34 -4.16 27.81
N ASP A 55 -9.00 -2.89 27.65
CA ASP A 55 -9.75 -1.76 28.17
C ASP A 55 -10.68 -1.12 27.13
N ALA A 56 -11.64 -0.32 27.61
CA ALA A 56 -12.56 0.42 26.74
C ALA A 56 -11.85 1.53 25.94
N GLY A 57 -10.73 2.04 26.46
CA GLY A 57 -9.90 3.05 25.82
C GLY A 57 -9.03 2.51 24.68
N GLY A 58 -8.97 1.18 24.49
CA GLY A 58 -8.18 0.56 23.45
C GLY A 58 -6.69 0.88 23.56
N ARG A 59 -6.13 0.92 24.77
CA ARG A 59 -4.72 1.32 25.01
C ARG A 59 -3.88 0.25 25.69
N THR A 60 -4.50 -0.57 26.53
CA THR A 60 -3.83 -1.64 27.27
C THR A 60 -3.69 -2.87 26.38
N VAL A 61 -2.52 -2.99 25.76
CA VAL A 61 -2.17 -4.12 24.88
C VAL A 61 -1.96 -5.39 25.71
N THR A 62 -2.71 -6.45 25.38
CA THR A 62 -2.56 -7.79 25.99
C THR A 62 -1.94 -8.81 25.04
N ARG A 63 -2.09 -8.56 23.73
CA ARG A 63 -1.34 -9.19 22.65
C ARG A 63 -0.97 -8.06 21.69
N GLY A 64 0.28 -7.94 21.31
CA GLY A 64 0.72 -6.88 20.40
C GLY A 64 1.52 -7.50 19.27
N LEU A 65 0.96 -7.48 18.05
CA LEU A 65 1.52 -8.16 16.88
C LEU A 65 2.02 -9.58 17.22
N ALA A 66 1.21 -10.35 17.94
CA ALA A 66 1.55 -11.69 18.36
C ALA A 66 1.21 -12.68 17.24
N GLN A 67 2.20 -13.43 16.74
CA GLN A 67 1.95 -14.50 15.78
C GLN A 67 1.11 -15.60 16.43
N GLN A 68 0.11 -16.08 15.70
CA GLN A 68 -0.74 -17.20 16.10
C GLN A 68 -0.39 -18.44 15.29
N SER A 69 -0.95 -19.58 15.69
CA SER A 69 -0.97 -20.76 14.83
C SER A 69 -1.56 -20.41 13.46
N PRO A 70 -0.87 -20.75 12.36
CA PRO A 70 -1.38 -20.51 11.01
C PRO A 70 -2.70 -21.24 10.78
N VAL A 71 -3.52 -20.66 9.91
CA VAL A 71 -4.69 -21.36 9.34
C VAL A 71 -4.38 -21.73 7.89
N VAL A 72 -5.29 -22.45 7.25
CA VAL A 72 -5.10 -22.96 5.89
C VAL A 72 -6.35 -22.68 5.08
N PHE A 73 -6.20 -22.19 3.86
CA PHE A 73 -7.31 -22.12 2.92
C PHE A 73 -7.77 -23.53 2.54
N GLY A 74 -9.05 -23.80 2.79
CA GLY A 74 -9.74 -25.00 2.34
C GLY A 74 -10.59 -24.76 1.09
N PRO A 75 -11.33 -25.77 0.62
CA PRO A 75 -12.36 -25.59 -0.39
C PRO A 75 -13.33 -24.47 0.00
N ALA A 76 -13.83 -23.71 -0.97
CA ALA A 76 -14.82 -22.65 -0.70
C ALA A 76 -15.98 -23.17 0.15
N GLY A 77 -16.27 -22.47 1.25
CA GLY A 77 -17.31 -22.87 2.18
C GLY A 77 -17.05 -22.43 3.62
N GLY A 78 -17.85 -22.98 4.54
CA GLY A 78 -17.86 -22.58 5.94
C GLY A 78 -18.85 -21.44 6.23
N THR A 79 -19.30 -21.39 7.48
CA THR A 79 -20.28 -20.40 7.96
C THR A 79 -19.64 -19.50 9.00
N ALA A 80 -19.88 -18.21 8.87
CA ALA A 80 -19.42 -17.17 9.79
C ALA A 80 -20.44 -16.03 9.84
N ASN A 81 -20.37 -15.20 10.88
CA ASN A 81 -21.24 -14.03 11.02
C ASN A 81 -20.95 -12.98 9.94
N HIS A 82 -19.70 -12.92 9.50
CA HIS A 82 -19.21 -11.97 8.51
C HIS A 82 -18.43 -12.68 7.42
N THR A 83 -18.49 -12.16 6.20
CA THR A 83 -17.67 -12.61 5.08
C THR A 83 -16.84 -11.46 4.55
N ILE A 84 -15.56 -11.70 4.29
CA ILE A 84 -14.64 -10.79 3.60
C ILE A 84 -14.16 -11.51 2.35
N THR A 85 -14.55 -11.03 1.17
CA THR A 85 -14.01 -11.53 -0.10
C THR A 85 -12.86 -10.64 -0.53
N VAL A 86 -11.69 -11.23 -0.81
CA VAL A 86 -10.50 -10.54 -1.34
C VAL A 86 -10.36 -10.86 -2.82
N ASN A 87 -10.29 -9.81 -3.65
CA ASN A 87 -10.13 -9.93 -5.09
C ASN A 87 -8.89 -9.17 -5.56
N GLU A 88 -7.82 -9.92 -5.82
CA GLU A 88 -6.56 -9.35 -6.32
C GLU A 88 -6.56 -8.98 -7.81
N GLY A 89 -7.64 -9.31 -8.53
CA GLY A 89 -7.84 -8.87 -9.92
C GLY A 89 -8.31 -7.42 -10.04
N VAL A 90 -8.65 -6.76 -8.93
CA VAL A 90 -9.00 -5.33 -8.88
C VAL A 90 -7.99 -4.62 -8.01
N THR A 91 -7.19 -3.74 -8.62
CA THR A 91 -6.14 -2.95 -7.97
C THR A 91 -6.54 -1.48 -7.90
N TYR A 92 -6.02 -0.79 -6.88
CA TYR A 92 -6.21 0.65 -6.66
C TYR A 92 -4.83 1.35 -6.60
N GLN A 93 -4.63 2.28 -5.67
CA GLN A 93 -3.36 2.99 -5.51
C GLN A 93 -2.23 2.08 -5.00
N GLN A 94 -1.00 2.47 -5.34
CA GLN A 94 0.20 1.94 -4.70
C GLN A 94 0.41 2.55 -3.32
N PHE A 95 0.89 1.74 -2.39
CA PHE A 95 1.36 2.15 -1.08
C PHE A 95 2.75 2.78 -1.20
N GLU A 96 2.88 4.03 -0.78
CA GLU A 96 4.15 4.71 -0.69
C GLU A 96 4.89 4.33 0.60
N GLY A 97 4.17 4.25 1.71
CA GLY A 97 4.73 3.89 3.01
C GLY A 97 3.90 4.38 4.19
N GLY A 98 4.28 3.93 5.38
CA GLY A 98 3.65 4.37 6.62
C GLY A 98 4.66 4.56 7.74
N GLY A 99 4.32 5.42 8.69
CA GLY A 99 5.17 5.69 9.84
C GLY A 99 4.72 6.86 10.69
N ALA A 100 5.67 7.66 11.14
CA ALA A 100 5.44 8.75 12.09
C ALA A 100 6.49 9.86 11.91
N SER A 101 6.25 11.01 12.54
CA SER A 101 7.16 12.15 12.41
C SER A 101 8.34 12.06 13.38
N ILE A 102 9.55 12.31 12.87
CA ILE A 102 10.73 12.52 13.70
C ILE A 102 10.77 14.01 14.05
N THR A 103 10.07 14.36 15.12
CA THR A 103 10.02 15.71 15.67
C THR A 103 11.27 16.05 16.48
N ASP A 104 11.49 17.33 16.81
CA ASP A 104 12.54 17.71 17.76
C ASP A 104 12.34 17.03 19.12
N THR A 105 11.09 16.88 19.57
CA THR A 105 10.76 16.10 20.77
C THR A 105 11.22 14.65 20.66
N THR A 106 10.94 13.98 19.52
CA THR A 106 11.43 12.61 19.27
C THR A 106 12.96 12.56 19.32
N ALA A 107 13.61 13.54 18.68
CA ALA A 107 15.07 13.63 18.62
C ALA A 107 15.71 13.84 20.00
N TYR A 108 15.15 14.74 20.79
CA TYR A 108 15.55 14.95 22.18
C TYR A 108 15.41 13.68 23.01
N LEU A 109 14.28 12.97 22.91
CA LEU A 109 14.02 11.78 23.73
C LEU A 109 14.91 10.59 23.36
N LEU A 110 15.20 10.40 22.06
CA LEU A 110 15.95 9.24 21.57
C LEU A 110 17.46 9.50 21.40
N ARG A 111 17.90 10.75 21.26
CA ARG A 111 19.33 11.10 21.12
C ARG A 111 19.82 12.16 22.11
N GLY A 112 18.95 13.04 22.58
CA GLY A 112 19.29 14.17 23.44
C GLY A 112 19.61 13.83 24.91
N GLY A 113 19.62 12.55 25.29
CA GLY A 113 20.10 12.09 26.61
C GLY A 113 19.18 11.20 27.46
N PRO A 114 17.84 11.14 27.26
CA PRO A 114 16.97 10.32 28.13
C PRO A 114 17.22 8.81 28.02
N VAL A 115 17.64 8.32 26.85
CA VAL A 115 17.92 6.91 26.61
C VAL A 115 19.40 6.67 26.30
N SER A 116 19.90 5.47 26.63
CA SER A 116 21.24 5.06 26.23
C SER A 116 21.35 4.86 24.71
N ALA A 117 22.56 4.90 24.15
CA ALA A 117 22.78 4.60 22.73
C ALA A 117 22.28 3.19 22.35
N ALA A 118 22.48 2.21 23.23
CA ALA A 118 21.99 0.84 23.02
C ALA A 118 20.46 0.78 23.01
N THR A 119 19.79 1.49 23.92
CA THR A 119 18.33 1.60 23.95
C THR A 119 17.81 2.27 22.68
N ARG A 120 18.42 3.38 22.26
CA ARG A 120 18.07 4.06 21.01
C ARG A 120 18.18 3.11 19.82
N ASP A 121 19.29 2.39 19.69
CA ASP A 121 19.51 1.52 18.55
C ASP A 121 18.53 0.35 18.51
N GLU A 122 18.12 -0.17 19.68
CA GLU A 122 17.04 -1.16 19.80
C GLU A 122 15.67 -0.61 19.41
N VAL A 123 15.32 0.59 19.88
CA VAL A 123 14.06 1.25 19.54
C VAL A 123 14.00 1.54 18.04
N MET A 124 15.07 2.09 17.47
CA MET A 124 15.14 2.39 16.04
C MET A 124 15.06 1.12 15.20
N ARG A 125 15.69 0.01 15.61
CA ARG A 125 15.56 -1.29 14.94
C ARG A 125 14.11 -1.78 14.96
N ARG A 126 13.45 -1.74 16.12
CA ARG A 126 12.04 -2.15 16.26
C ARG A 126 11.07 -1.29 15.46
N LEU A 127 11.36 0.00 15.29
CA LEU A 127 10.54 0.88 14.47
C LEU A 127 10.79 0.65 12.98
N PHE A 128 12.04 0.73 12.54
CA PHE A 128 12.35 0.87 11.11
C PHE A 128 12.76 -0.42 10.42
N SER A 129 13.35 -1.41 11.10
CA SER A 129 13.79 -2.63 10.42
C SER A 129 12.60 -3.41 9.85
N PRO A 130 12.57 -3.74 8.54
CA PRO A 130 11.48 -4.49 7.94
C PRO A 130 11.46 -5.97 8.37
N THR A 131 12.55 -6.46 8.96
CA THR A 131 12.73 -7.86 9.40
C THR A 131 12.68 -8.00 10.93
N GLU A 132 13.31 -7.06 11.65
CA GLU A 132 13.42 -7.11 13.12
C GLU A 132 12.35 -6.24 13.82
N GLY A 133 11.67 -5.37 13.08
CA GLY A 133 10.71 -4.40 13.60
C GLY A 133 9.34 -4.42 12.92
N ILE A 134 8.65 -3.28 13.00
CA ILE A 134 7.40 -3.00 12.28
C ILE A 134 7.64 -2.39 10.90
N GLY A 135 8.89 -2.10 10.52
CA GLY A 135 9.22 -1.70 9.15
C GLY A 135 8.65 -0.35 8.73
N LEU A 136 8.66 0.67 9.60
CA LEU A 136 8.25 2.02 9.20
C LEU A 136 9.01 2.45 7.94
N SER A 137 8.28 2.92 6.94
CA SER A 137 8.77 3.22 5.58
C SER A 137 8.47 4.65 5.14
N PHE A 138 7.91 5.48 6.02
CA PHE A 138 7.68 6.90 5.75
C PHE A 138 7.89 7.72 7.03
N VAL A 139 8.76 8.73 6.97
CA VAL A 139 8.94 9.72 8.05
C VAL A 139 8.63 11.12 7.56
N ARG A 140 8.07 11.93 8.47
CA ARG A 140 7.79 13.36 8.27
C ARG A 140 8.64 14.16 9.27
N ASN A 141 9.41 15.11 8.77
CA ASN A 141 10.37 15.85 9.57
C ASN A 141 10.00 17.33 9.54
N PRO A 142 9.81 17.96 10.71
CA PRO A 142 9.74 19.40 10.80
C PRO A 142 11.00 20.10 10.31
N ILE A 143 10.80 21.18 9.55
CA ILE A 143 11.84 22.13 9.17
C ILE A 143 11.81 23.28 10.18
N GLY A 144 12.71 23.24 11.16
CA GLY A 144 12.66 24.10 12.35
C GLY A 144 11.67 23.59 13.40
N ALA A 145 11.29 24.45 14.35
CA ALA A 145 10.39 24.12 15.44
C ALA A 145 8.95 23.87 14.97
N SER A 146 8.31 22.86 15.56
CA SER A 146 6.86 22.58 15.51
C SER A 146 6.23 22.78 16.90
N ASP A 147 4.96 22.43 17.08
CA ASP A 147 4.35 22.31 18.41
C ASP A 147 4.98 21.18 19.25
N LEU A 148 5.30 20.04 18.64
CA LEU A 148 6.07 18.97 19.28
C LEU A 148 7.59 19.19 19.16
N SER A 149 8.04 20.23 19.83
CA SER A 149 9.45 20.54 19.98
C SER A 149 9.80 20.95 21.41
N ARG A 150 11.09 20.98 21.74
CA ARG A 150 11.55 21.65 22.97
C ARG A 150 11.16 23.13 22.93
N PRO A 151 10.85 23.75 24.08
CA PRO A 151 10.46 25.17 24.13
C PRO A 151 11.48 26.07 23.42
N GLY A 152 10.97 26.92 22.53
CA GLY A 152 11.80 27.80 21.70
C GLY A 152 11.18 28.00 20.31
N HIS A 153 11.29 29.21 19.78
CA HIS A 153 10.71 29.55 18.47
C HIS A 153 11.83 29.62 17.44
N VAL A 154 12.39 28.45 17.15
CA VAL A 154 13.65 28.29 16.42
C VAL A 154 13.37 27.88 14.98
N SER A 155 13.89 28.64 14.03
CA SER A 155 14.01 28.23 12.63
C SER A 155 15.39 27.62 12.38
N LEU A 156 15.69 27.28 11.13
CA LEU A 156 17.06 26.92 10.75
C LEU A 156 17.89 28.16 10.40
N ASP A 157 17.35 29.37 10.49
CA ASP A 157 18.02 30.61 10.09
C ASP A 157 17.42 31.81 10.85
N ASP A 158 17.83 31.98 12.11
CA ASP A 158 17.20 32.94 13.03
C ASP A 158 17.79 34.36 12.91
N THR A 159 18.93 34.52 12.23
CA THR A 159 19.60 35.81 12.06
C THR A 159 19.21 36.45 10.73
N CYS A 160 18.53 37.60 10.79
CA CYS A 160 18.28 38.40 9.58
C CYS A 160 19.61 38.92 8.99
N CYS A 161 19.76 39.15 7.69
CA CYS A 161 18.76 39.19 6.63
C CYS A 161 19.26 38.49 5.36
N ASP A 162 19.96 37.38 5.55
CA ASP A 162 20.44 36.50 4.49
C ASP A 162 20.22 35.05 4.91
N LEU A 163 20.94 34.09 4.32
CA LEU A 163 20.85 32.67 4.69
C LEU A 163 22.24 32.07 4.97
N THR A 164 23.19 32.90 5.43
CA THR A 164 24.59 32.52 5.58
C THR A 164 24.84 31.67 6.82
N ASP A 165 23.99 31.78 7.85
CA ASP A 165 24.03 30.99 9.07
C ASP A 165 22.99 29.87 9.12
N PHE A 166 22.37 29.53 7.97
CA PHE A 166 21.45 28.40 7.86
C PHE A 166 22.03 27.13 8.51
N GLY A 167 21.34 26.59 9.52
CA GLY A 167 21.69 25.40 10.27
C GLY A 167 22.81 25.59 11.29
N ALA A 168 23.38 26.79 11.44
CA ALA A 168 24.49 27.05 12.36
C ALA A 168 24.10 26.84 13.85
N ASN A 169 22.81 26.99 14.17
CA ASN A 169 22.27 26.68 15.50
C ASN A 169 22.24 25.16 15.81
N GLY A 170 22.44 24.31 14.81
CA GLY A 170 22.46 22.86 14.94
C GLY A 170 21.12 22.24 15.34
N TYR A 171 20.01 22.99 15.26
CA TYR A 171 18.72 22.61 15.84
C TYR A 171 18.19 21.26 15.33
N ASP A 172 18.31 20.99 14.02
CA ASP A 172 17.82 19.76 13.38
C ASP A 172 18.85 18.62 13.33
N THR A 173 20.01 18.77 14.00
CA THR A 173 21.11 17.78 13.95
C THR A 173 20.65 16.40 14.38
N ASP A 174 19.95 16.29 15.50
CA ASP A 174 19.48 15.01 16.03
C ASP A 174 18.35 14.41 15.19
N VAL A 175 17.47 15.25 14.63
CA VAL A 175 16.42 14.82 13.69
C VAL A 175 17.06 14.20 12.44
N ARG A 176 18.05 14.88 11.84
CA ARG A 176 18.81 14.37 10.68
C ARG A 176 19.52 13.06 11.00
N LEU A 177 20.16 12.96 12.16
CA LEU A 177 20.92 11.77 12.54
C LEU A 177 20.01 10.56 12.83
N LEU A 178 18.83 10.77 13.43
CA LEU A 178 17.80 9.73 13.54
C LEU A 178 17.26 9.33 12.18
N THR A 179 16.99 10.29 11.29
CA THR A 179 16.51 10.01 9.93
C THR A 179 17.53 9.20 9.14
N ALA A 180 18.82 9.55 9.22
CA ALA A 180 19.88 8.79 8.60
C ALA A 180 20.00 7.36 9.19
N GLN A 181 19.77 7.20 10.49
CA GLN A 181 19.70 5.87 11.11
C GLN A 181 18.50 5.07 10.61
N ALA A 182 17.33 5.69 10.51
CA ALA A 182 16.13 5.08 9.96
C ALA A 182 16.35 4.62 8.50
N GLN A 183 16.94 5.45 7.63
CA GLN A 183 17.26 5.10 6.24
C GLN A 183 18.22 3.90 6.15
N ARG A 184 19.20 3.81 7.04
CA ARG A 184 20.12 2.64 7.07
C ARG A 184 19.42 1.35 7.48
N LEU A 185 18.42 1.45 8.36
CA LEU A 185 17.63 0.30 8.81
C LEU A 185 16.56 -0.10 7.80
N ASN A 186 16.04 0.87 7.04
CA ASN A 186 15.08 0.66 5.96
C ASN A 186 15.46 1.49 4.73
N PRO A 187 16.14 0.90 3.75
CA PRO A 187 16.53 1.59 2.52
C PRO A 187 15.34 2.05 1.66
N GLU A 188 14.14 1.50 1.86
CA GLU A 188 12.91 1.91 1.17
C GLU A 188 12.19 3.08 1.87
N LEU A 189 12.76 3.61 2.97
CA LEU A 189 12.20 4.74 3.71
C LEU A 189 12.06 5.98 2.81
N ARG A 190 10.88 6.61 2.89
CA ARG A 190 10.58 7.93 2.33
C ARG A 190 10.69 9.01 3.38
N VAL A 191 11.31 10.14 3.03
CA VAL A 191 11.46 11.30 3.90
C VAL A 191 10.67 12.47 3.35
N LYS A 192 9.78 13.04 4.19
CA LYS A 192 9.04 14.27 3.90
C LYS A 192 9.52 15.40 4.81
N GLY A 193 9.90 16.55 4.24
CA GLY A 193 10.11 17.79 4.99
C GLY A 193 8.85 18.66 5.02
N VAL A 194 8.63 19.43 6.10
CA VAL A 194 7.61 20.47 6.14
C VAL A 194 7.90 21.54 7.21
N PRO A 195 7.81 22.85 6.90
CA PRO A 195 7.95 23.91 7.89
C PRO A 195 6.61 24.24 8.57
N TRP A 196 6.62 24.50 9.88
CA TRP A 196 5.47 25.13 10.57
C TRP A 196 5.42 26.63 10.35
N SER A 197 6.59 27.26 10.22
CA SER A 197 6.71 28.70 9.99
C SER A 197 7.96 29.00 9.19
N ALA A 198 7.95 30.10 8.45
CA ALA A 198 9.18 30.78 8.04
C ALA A 198 9.90 31.37 9.27
N PRO A 199 11.21 31.71 9.16
CA PRO A 199 11.89 32.51 10.17
C PRO A 199 11.09 33.78 10.50
N GLY A 200 11.07 34.16 11.79
CA GLY A 200 10.24 35.28 12.26
C GLY A 200 10.53 36.59 11.52
N TRP A 201 11.79 36.85 11.20
CA TRP A 201 12.21 38.07 10.49
C TRP A 201 11.69 38.15 9.04
N MET A 202 11.29 37.03 8.43
CA MET A 202 10.64 37.00 7.11
C MET A 202 9.12 37.29 7.17
N LYS A 203 8.53 37.29 8.37
CA LYS A 203 7.09 37.44 8.57
C LYS A 203 6.70 38.88 8.90
N ASP A 204 5.48 39.26 8.53
CA ASP A 204 4.89 40.58 8.78
C ASP A 204 4.85 40.98 10.26
N ASN A 205 4.61 40.01 11.13
CA ASN A 205 4.53 40.18 12.58
C ASN A 205 5.86 39.94 13.31
N GLY A 206 6.94 39.54 12.60
CA GLY A 206 8.24 39.28 13.21
C GLY A 206 8.33 38.02 14.07
N ARG A 207 7.29 37.16 14.10
CA ARG A 207 7.15 36.07 15.07
C ARG A 207 6.90 34.73 14.40
N MET A 208 7.45 33.65 14.97
CA MET A 208 7.10 32.29 14.54
C MET A 208 5.90 31.74 15.29
N ASP A 209 5.76 32.07 16.58
CA ASP A 209 4.77 31.53 17.52
C ASP A 209 3.39 32.18 17.44
N GLN A 210 3.16 32.98 16.39
CA GLN A 210 1.87 33.58 16.07
C GLN A 210 1.61 33.45 14.59
N MET A 211 0.35 33.31 14.25
CA MET A 211 -0.08 33.35 12.85
C MET A 211 0.25 34.71 12.24
N GLY A 212 1.00 34.68 11.14
CA GLY A 212 1.48 35.84 10.40
C GLY A 212 1.72 35.44 8.96
N TRP A 213 1.96 36.42 8.11
CA TRP A 213 2.10 36.22 6.67
C TRP A 213 3.57 36.34 6.27
N LEU A 214 4.01 35.47 5.36
CA LEU A 214 5.30 35.65 4.70
C LEU A 214 5.25 36.95 3.90
N LYS A 215 6.19 37.87 4.14
CA LYS A 215 6.25 39.10 3.35
C LYS A 215 6.67 38.75 1.92
N TRP A 216 6.00 39.37 0.94
CA TRP A 216 6.19 39.05 -0.47
C TRP A 216 7.64 39.25 -0.92
N GLU A 217 8.36 40.23 -0.37
CA GLU A 217 9.77 40.49 -0.67
C GLU A 217 10.69 39.31 -0.30
N TYR A 218 10.26 38.44 0.62
CA TYR A 218 11.03 37.27 1.05
C TYR A 218 10.64 35.98 0.33
N TYR A 219 9.70 35.98 -0.62
CA TYR A 219 9.33 34.75 -1.35
C TYR A 219 10.53 34.07 -2.03
N PRO A 220 11.40 34.79 -2.78
CA PRO A 220 12.59 34.17 -3.35
C PRO A 220 13.54 33.60 -2.29
N MET A 221 13.70 34.31 -1.17
CA MET A 221 14.61 33.91 -0.10
C MET A 221 14.08 32.71 0.68
N TYR A 222 12.78 32.65 0.95
CA TYR A 222 12.17 31.51 1.63
C TYR A 222 12.19 30.25 0.75
N ALA A 223 12.06 30.38 -0.57
CA ALA A 223 12.30 29.25 -1.46
C ALA A 223 13.76 28.74 -1.37
N GLN A 224 14.74 29.63 -1.24
CA GLN A 224 16.14 29.25 -1.01
C GLN A 224 16.38 28.63 0.38
N TYR A 225 15.62 29.03 1.40
CA TYR A 225 15.62 28.37 2.71
C TYR A 225 15.19 26.89 2.59
N LEU A 226 14.15 26.60 1.80
CA LEU A 226 13.73 25.22 1.52
C LEU A 226 14.78 24.44 0.68
N VAL A 227 15.44 25.10 -0.28
CA VAL A 227 16.58 24.51 -1.02
C VAL A 227 17.70 24.10 -0.07
N LYS A 228 18.10 24.99 0.85
CA LYS A 228 19.15 24.71 1.84
C LYS A 228 18.79 23.56 2.77
N TYR A 229 17.54 23.43 3.17
CA TYR A 229 17.08 22.27 3.94
C TYR A 229 17.30 20.96 3.17
N VAL A 230 16.82 20.87 1.91
CA VAL A 230 16.98 19.67 1.09
C VAL A 230 18.46 19.35 0.85
N GLN A 231 19.26 20.37 0.53
CA GLN A 231 20.71 20.21 0.33
C GLN A 231 21.42 19.74 1.61
N SER A 232 20.98 20.20 2.78
CA SER A 232 21.58 19.75 4.05
C SER A 232 21.38 18.25 4.25
N TYR A 233 20.15 17.74 4.00
CA TYR A 233 19.83 16.32 4.11
C TYR A 233 20.57 15.50 3.05
N GLN A 234 20.63 15.99 1.80
CA GLN A 234 21.42 15.36 0.73
C GLN A 234 22.92 15.27 1.09
N ALA A 235 23.49 16.32 1.68
CA ALA A 235 24.87 16.31 2.17
C ALA A 235 25.10 15.30 3.32
N ALA A 236 24.04 14.95 4.06
CA ALA A 236 24.06 13.89 5.06
C ALA A 236 23.80 12.48 4.48
N GLY A 237 23.64 12.35 3.16
CA GLY A 237 23.33 11.08 2.48
C GLY A 237 21.87 10.63 2.66
N VAL A 238 20.97 11.55 3.03
CA VAL A 238 19.54 11.26 3.21
C VAL A 238 18.76 11.96 2.10
N PRO A 239 18.13 11.24 1.16
CA PRO A 239 17.26 11.85 0.17
C PRO A 239 16.01 12.41 0.85
N VAL A 240 15.59 13.61 0.45
CA VAL A 240 14.26 14.15 0.78
C VAL A 240 13.34 13.87 -0.40
N ASP A 241 12.47 12.89 -0.27
CA ASP A 241 11.57 12.48 -1.35
C ASP A 241 10.44 13.49 -1.56
N TYR A 242 9.89 14.00 -0.46
CA TYR A 242 8.72 14.89 -0.46
C TYR A 242 8.95 16.15 0.38
N LEU A 243 8.28 17.24 0.02
CA LEU A 243 8.21 18.45 0.83
C LEU A 243 6.83 19.09 0.73
N SER A 244 6.25 19.49 1.86
CA SER A 244 5.14 20.45 1.86
C SER A 244 5.70 21.83 2.15
N VAL A 245 5.24 22.84 1.42
CA VAL A 245 5.74 24.23 1.55
C VAL A 245 5.30 24.90 2.85
N GLN A 246 4.26 24.37 3.49
CA GLN A 246 3.71 24.84 4.76
C GLN A 246 2.93 23.71 5.42
N ASN A 247 3.17 23.47 6.71
CA ASN A 247 2.28 22.68 7.56
C ASN A 247 1.05 23.51 7.81
N GLU A 248 -0.10 22.96 7.51
CA GLU A 248 -1.36 23.56 7.86
C GLU A 248 -1.49 25.08 7.50
N PRO A 249 -1.56 25.44 6.20
CA PRO A 249 -1.39 26.82 5.71
C PRO A 249 -2.43 27.88 6.07
N ASN A 250 -3.55 27.56 6.68
CA ASN A 250 -4.51 28.52 7.25
C ASN A 250 -4.92 28.20 8.71
N CYS A 251 -3.99 27.63 9.54
CA CYS A 251 -4.37 26.98 10.81
C CYS A 251 -4.86 27.82 11.93
N CYS A 252 -5.68 27.10 12.69
CA CYS A 252 -6.17 27.30 14.03
C CYS A 252 -5.98 28.75 14.44
N GLN A 253 -7.06 29.51 14.31
CA GLN A 253 -7.14 30.92 14.69
C GLN A 253 -6.55 31.90 13.67
N ALA A 254 -6.68 31.64 12.36
CA ALA A 254 -6.56 32.68 11.34
C ALA A 254 -7.39 33.95 11.69
N ALA A 255 -8.50 33.79 12.42
CA ALA A 255 -9.34 34.87 12.96
C ALA A 255 -8.94 35.41 14.35
N ASN A 256 -8.01 34.77 15.08
CA ASN A 256 -7.43 35.27 16.32
C ASN A 256 -5.92 34.91 16.41
N PRO A 257 -5.06 35.56 15.61
CA PRO A 257 -3.67 35.16 15.44
C PRO A 257 -2.82 35.16 16.71
N THR A 258 -3.22 35.95 17.72
CA THR A 258 -2.55 36.04 19.03
C THR A 258 -2.85 34.88 19.98
N ALA A 259 -3.86 34.06 19.67
CA ALA A 259 -4.16 32.88 20.46
C ALA A 259 -3.27 31.68 20.10
N MET A 260 -2.53 31.78 18.98
CA MET A 260 -1.56 30.78 18.57
C MET A 260 -0.34 30.94 19.49
N ASN A 261 0.20 29.83 19.97
CA ASN A 261 1.31 29.82 20.92
C ASN A 261 2.43 28.84 20.51
N TYR A 262 2.42 28.42 19.25
CA TYR A 262 3.39 27.52 18.65
C TYR A 262 3.70 27.98 17.21
N PRO A 263 4.80 27.52 16.59
CA PRO A 263 5.16 27.90 15.24
C PRO A 263 4.02 27.71 14.22
N GLY A 264 3.71 28.75 13.44
CA GLY A 264 2.65 28.71 12.43
C GLY A 264 2.80 29.82 11.38
N MET A 265 2.26 29.66 10.17
CA MET A 265 2.25 30.71 9.15
C MET A 265 1.03 30.62 8.24
N ASN A 266 0.41 31.78 8.00
CA ASN A 266 -0.79 31.90 7.16
C ASN A 266 -0.44 32.01 5.69
N TRP A 267 -1.34 31.45 4.89
CA TRP A 267 -1.46 31.61 3.46
C TRP A 267 -2.93 31.73 3.09
N ASN A 268 -3.17 32.35 1.94
CA ASN A 268 -4.40 32.17 1.18
C ASN A 268 -4.08 31.27 -0.03
N PRO A 269 -5.08 30.65 -0.67
CA PRO A 269 -4.82 29.73 -1.77
C PRO A 269 -3.99 30.34 -2.91
N SER A 270 -4.31 31.57 -3.34
CA SER A 270 -3.61 32.25 -4.43
C SER A 270 -2.13 32.52 -4.12
N GLY A 271 -1.82 32.92 -2.89
CA GLY A 271 -0.44 33.17 -2.46
C GLY A 271 0.36 31.88 -2.38
N LEU A 272 -0.25 30.78 -1.91
CA LEU A 272 0.43 29.49 -1.85
C LEU A 272 0.68 28.92 -3.25
N VAL A 273 -0.26 29.11 -4.19
CA VAL A 273 -0.08 28.82 -5.61
C VAL A 273 1.09 29.63 -6.18
N GLU A 274 1.09 30.96 -5.99
CA GLU A 274 2.16 31.85 -6.44
C GLU A 274 3.52 31.41 -5.92
N PHE A 275 3.63 31.21 -4.61
CA PHE A 275 4.87 30.79 -3.96
C PHE A 275 5.36 29.43 -4.49
N THR A 276 4.47 28.44 -4.55
CA THR A 276 4.84 27.09 -5.00
C THR A 276 5.30 27.09 -6.46
N LYS A 277 4.50 27.68 -7.35
CA LYS A 277 4.68 27.65 -8.80
C LYS A 277 5.83 28.53 -9.28
N ASN A 278 5.94 29.75 -8.74
CA ASN A 278 6.83 30.77 -9.27
C ASN A 278 8.11 30.97 -8.42
N HIS A 279 8.18 30.40 -7.22
CA HIS A 279 9.38 30.49 -6.37
C HIS A 279 9.97 29.12 -6.02
N VAL A 280 9.17 28.18 -5.50
CA VAL A 280 9.69 26.87 -5.06
C VAL A 280 10.12 26.00 -6.23
N TYR A 281 9.26 25.77 -7.23
CA TYR A 281 9.65 24.94 -8.39
C TYR A 281 10.86 25.49 -9.15
N PRO A 282 10.95 26.80 -9.47
CA PRO A 282 12.13 27.33 -10.13
C PRO A 282 13.39 27.23 -9.26
N ALA A 283 13.29 27.48 -7.95
CA ALA A 283 14.44 27.36 -7.04
C ALA A 283 14.95 25.91 -6.96
N PHE A 284 14.05 24.93 -6.87
CA PHE A 284 14.42 23.51 -6.83
C PHE A 284 15.07 23.09 -8.15
N ARG A 285 14.50 23.48 -9.30
CA ARG A 285 15.10 23.21 -10.62
C ARG A 285 16.48 23.84 -10.77
N ALA A 286 16.65 25.09 -10.35
CA ALA A 286 17.95 25.77 -10.38
C ALA A 286 19.01 25.10 -9.50
N ALA A 287 18.59 24.49 -8.38
CA ALA A 287 19.45 23.75 -7.47
C ALA A 287 19.64 22.27 -7.85
N GLY A 288 19.02 21.78 -8.93
CA GLY A 288 19.05 20.36 -9.32
C GLY A 288 18.30 19.42 -8.37
N ILE A 289 17.37 19.95 -7.57
CA ILE A 289 16.56 19.19 -6.62
C ILE A 289 15.39 18.51 -7.33
N THR A 290 15.21 17.21 -7.08
CA THR A 290 14.11 16.39 -7.63
C THR A 290 13.01 16.08 -6.63
N THR A 291 13.13 16.57 -5.39
CA THR A 291 12.13 16.42 -4.31
C THR A 291 10.76 16.84 -4.81
N LYS A 292 9.76 16.00 -4.53
CA LYS A 292 8.38 16.25 -4.93
C LYS A 292 7.67 17.16 -3.94
N VAL A 293 6.89 18.11 -4.43
CA VAL A 293 6.12 19.04 -3.59
C VAL A 293 4.70 18.52 -3.40
N LEU A 294 4.29 18.36 -2.15
CA LEU A 294 2.92 18.02 -1.77
C LEU A 294 2.17 19.30 -1.38
N VAL A 295 0.95 19.46 -1.90
CA VAL A 295 0.10 20.62 -1.62
C VAL A 295 -0.96 20.31 -0.57
N HIS A 296 -1.68 21.34 -0.11
CA HIS A 296 -2.69 21.30 0.95
C HIS A 296 -2.09 21.06 2.35
N ASP A 297 -1.58 19.85 2.63
CA ASP A 297 -1.02 19.41 3.93
C ASP A 297 -1.88 19.84 5.12
N TRP A 298 -3.17 19.45 5.01
CA TRP A 298 -4.22 19.86 5.93
C TRP A 298 -5.39 18.85 5.95
N ASN A 299 -6.30 18.99 6.90
CA ASN A 299 -7.55 18.26 7.04
C ASN A 299 -8.40 18.16 5.75
N TYR A 300 -9.09 17.03 5.62
CA TYR A 300 -10.08 16.79 4.57
C TYR A 300 -11.21 17.83 4.61
N GLY A 301 -11.64 18.24 5.80
CA GLY A 301 -12.77 19.17 5.98
C GLY A 301 -12.55 20.57 5.43
N ASP A 302 -11.30 21.00 5.25
CA ASP A 302 -10.96 22.33 4.73
C ASP A 302 -10.60 22.31 3.25
N TYR A 303 -10.68 21.14 2.59
CA TYR A 303 -10.37 21.01 1.17
C TYR A 303 -11.16 22.00 0.32
N ALA A 304 -12.48 22.05 0.49
CA ALA A 304 -13.35 22.91 -0.32
C ALA A 304 -13.06 24.41 -0.12
N GLY A 305 -12.55 24.81 1.06
CA GLY A 305 -12.25 26.20 1.39
C GLY A 305 -10.83 26.63 1.02
N PHE A 306 -9.92 25.69 0.81
CA PHE A 306 -8.50 25.98 0.62
C PHE A 306 -7.84 25.10 -0.45
N GLY A 307 -7.82 23.78 -0.21
CA GLY A 307 -7.09 22.81 -1.03
C GLY A 307 -7.56 22.71 -2.48
N ASP A 308 -8.86 22.84 -2.73
CA ASP A 308 -9.44 22.76 -4.07
C ASP A 308 -8.87 23.84 -5.00
N ALA A 309 -8.82 25.09 -4.53
CA ALA A 309 -8.26 26.20 -5.30
C ALA A 309 -6.77 26.02 -5.62
N VAL A 310 -5.99 25.44 -4.70
CA VAL A 310 -4.57 25.14 -4.95
C VAL A 310 -4.41 24.02 -5.97
N LEU A 311 -5.19 22.94 -5.84
CA LEU A 311 -5.12 21.78 -6.73
C LEU A 311 -5.68 22.06 -8.15
N ALA A 312 -6.61 23.02 -8.26
CA ALA A 312 -7.19 23.45 -9.53
C ALA A 312 -6.18 24.16 -10.45
N ASP A 313 -5.14 24.81 -9.93
CA ASP A 313 -4.11 25.47 -10.75
C ASP A 313 -3.25 24.42 -11.49
N ALA A 314 -3.39 24.38 -12.81
CA ALA A 314 -2.64 23.45 -13.65
C ALA A 314 -1.12 23.69 -13.62
N GLY A 315 -0.67 24.92 -13.37
CA GLY A 315 0.75 25.22 -13.23
C GLY A 315 1.36 24.68 -11.93
N VAL A 316 0.54 24.41 -10.91
CA VAL A 316 0.95 23.62 -9.75
C VAL A 316 0.90 22.14 -10.08
N ARG A 317 -0.26 21.64 -10.53
CA ARG A 317 -0.50 20.19 -10.66
C ARG A 317 0.24 19.50 -11.81
N GLU A 318 0.57 20.22 -12.88
CA GLU A 318 1.27 19.65 -14.05
C GLU A 318 2.78 19.92 -14.06
N ASP A 319 3.33 20.60 -13.03
CA ASP A 319 4.79 20.74 -12.90
C ASP A 319 5.43 19.36 -12.60
N PRO A 320 6.56 18.99 -13.23
CA PRO A 320 7.25 17.73 -12.96
C PRO A 320 7.62 17.49 -11.48
N LEU A 321 7.75 18.55 -10.68
CA LEU A 321 8.02 18.47 -9.24
C LEU A 321 6.75 18.30 -8.40
N PHE A 322 5.55 18.36 -8.98
CA PHE A 322 4.32 18.06 -8.24
C PHE A 322 4.31 16.60 -7.78
N GLY A 323 4.08 16.39 -6.48
CA GLY A 323 4.04 15.08 -5.85
C GLY A 323 2.63 14.53 -5.62
N GLY A 324 1.66 15.42 -5.40
CA GLY A 324 0.31 15.05 -5.00
C GLY A 324 -0.28 16.00 -3.95
N ILE A 325 -1.36 15.56 -3.33
CA ILE A 325 -2.05 16.25 -2.24
C ILE A 325 -1.83 15.54 -0.91
N ALA A 326 -1.57 16.32 0.14
CA ALA A 326 -1.35 15.83 1.49
C ALA A 326 -2.55 16.14 2.42
N TRP A 327 -2.89 15.17 3.27
CA TRP A 327 -4.08 15.17 4.11
C TRP A 327 -3.74 14.97 5.59
N HIS A 328 -4.43 15.72 6.45
CA HIS A 328 -4.46 15.48 7.90
C HIS A 328 -5.80 14.86 8.31
N GLY A 329 -5.77 14.06 9.38
CA GLY A 329 -6.90 13.26 9.84
C GLY A 329 -7.82 13.91 10.88
N TYR A 330 -7.56 15.16 11.30
CA TYR A 330 -8.20 15.73 12.49
C TYR A 330 -9.64 16.21 12.29
N PHE A 331 -10.03 16.50 11.03
CA PHE A 331 -11.36 17.02 10.71
C PHE A 331 -11.79 16.68 9.28
N GLY A 332 -13.09 16.42 9.12
CA GLY A 332 -13.72 16.11 7.84
C GLY A 332 -13.71 14.62 7.48
N ASP A 333 -14.37 14.30 6.36
CA ASP A 333 -14.57 12.92 5.90
C ASP A 333 -13.50 12.54 4.85
N PRO A 334 -12.72 11.45 5.06
CA PRO A 334 -11.79 10.93 4.07
C PRO A 334 -12.42 10.63 2.69
N ALA A 335 -13.75 10.51 2.57
CA ALA A 335 -14.45 10.42 1.29
C ALA A 335 -14.11 11.55 0.31
N VAL A 336 -13.65 12.71 0.80
CA VAL A 336 -13.09 13.78 -0.02
C VAL A 336 -11.94 13.28 -0.90
N GLY A 337 -11.10 12.36 -0.41
CA GLY A 337 -10.03 11.77 -1.21
C GLY A 337 -10.57 11.01 -2.44
N THR A 338 -11.70 10.31 -2.31
CA THR A 338 -12.38 9.69 -3.46
C THR A 338 -12.94 10.73 -4.44
N GLN A 339 -13.47 11.85 -3.94
CA GLN A 339 -13.93 12.95 -4.80
C GLN A 339 -12.75 13.53 -5.61
N VAL A 340 -11.61 13.77 -4.94
CA VAL A 340 -10.38 14.26 -5.58
C VAL A 340 -9.87 13.25 -6.60
N HIS A 341 -9.86 11.96 -6.31
CA HIS A 341 -9.45 10.93 -7.28
C HIS A 341 -10.35 10.93 -8.51
N ASN A 342 -11.67 11.01 -8.33
CA ASN A 342 -12.62 11.01 -9.45
C ASN A 342 -12.44 12.25 -10.35
N GLN A 343 -12.09 13.40 -9.77
CA GLN A 343 -11.83 14.63 -10.52
C GLN A 343 -10.42 14.68 -11.14
N TYR A 344 -9.43 14.16 -10.43
CA TYR A 344 -8.01 14.19 -10.78
C TYR A 344 -7.35 12.81 -10.58
N PRO A 345 -7.61 11.81 -11.44
CA PRO A 345 -7.22 10.42 -11.21
C PRO A 345 -5.71 10.17 -11.18
N ARG A 346 -4.91 11.12 -11.68
CA ARG A 346 -3.44 11.07 -11.65
C ARG A 346 -2.83 11.69 -10.38
N VAL A 347 -3.62 12.38 -9.57
CA VAL A 347 -3.15 13.01 -8.33
C VAL A 347 -2.98 11.94 -7.27
N ARG A 348 -1.74 11.71 -6.85
CA ARG A 348 -1.44 10.88 -5.68
C ARG A 348 -1.86 11.59 -4.41
N GLN A 349 -2.27 10.82 -3.41
CA GLN A 349 -2.81 11.33 -2.17
C GLN A 349 -2.04 10.74 -1.00
N PHE A 350 -1.77 11.54 0.03
CA PHE A 350 -0.91 11.14 1.14
C PHE A 350 -1.54 11.58 2.46
N SER A 351 -1.88 10.64 3.34
CA SER A 351 -2.18 10.99 4.73
C SER A 351 -0.86 11.20 5.45
N THR A 352 -0.57 12.46 5.76
CA THR A 352 0.74 12.93 6.24
C THR A 352 0.74 13.25 7.73
N GLU A 353 -0.43 13.37 8.37
CA GLU A 353 -0.50 13.60 9.80
C GLU A 353 -1.83 13.16 10.41
N HIS A 354 -1.76 12.35 11.47
CA HIS A 354 -2.85 12.20 12.45
C HIS A 354 -2.27 11.75 13.79
N SER A 355 -2.63 12.40 14.88
CA SER A 355 -2.09 12.07 16.20
C SER A 355 -2.90 11.00 16.94
N GLY A 356 -2.25 10.24 17.80
CA GLY A 356 -2.95 9.67 18.96
C GLY A 356 -3.14 10.74 20.05
N GLY A 357 -3.99 10.47 21.04
CA GLY A 357 -4.08 11.38 22.18
C GLY A 357 -5.15 11.03 23.20
N THR A 358 -5.17 11.75 24.31
CA THR A 358 -6.08 11.44 25.45
C THR A 358 -7.55 11.76 25.17
N TRP A 359 -7.83 12.60 24.17
CA TRP A 359 -9.20 12.94 23.75
C TRP A 359 -9.87 11.80 22.96
N ILE A 360 -9.09 10.86 22.43
CA ILE A 360 -9.61 9.75 21.61
C ILE A 360 -10.25 8.71 22.55
N ALA A 361 -11.55 8.47 22.37
CA ALA A 361 -12.29 7.55 23.22
C ALA A 361 -11.72 6.12 23.17
N ASN A 362 -11.35 5.64 21.98
CA ASN A 362 -10.72 4.33 21.80
C ASN A 362 -9.62 4.41 20.73
N GLN A 363 -8.35 4.40 21.15
CA GLN A 363 -7.21 4.63 20.26
C GLN A 363 -7.03 3.50 19.23
N HIS A 364 -7.23 2.24 19.65
CA HIS A 364 -7.17 1.08 18.76
C HIS A 364 -8.20 1.19 17.61
N ASN A 365 -9.44 1.56 17.93
CA ASN A 365 -10.48 1.73 16.91
C ASN A 365 -10.19 2.90 15.97
N GLU A 366 -9.71 4.02 16.52
CA GLU A 366 -9.35 5.21 15.73
C GLU A 366 -8.26 4.87 14.70
N ASP A 367 -7.14 4.29 15.14
CA ASP A 367 -6.02 3.99 14.24
C ASP A 367 -6.42 3.01 13.13
N LEU A 368 -7.28 2.03 13.43
CA LEU A 368 -7.74 1.07 12.42
C LEU A 368 -8.78 1.69 11.47
N ALA A 369 -9.61 2.61 11.96
CA ALA A 369 -10.47 3.40 11.11
C ALA A 369 -9.64 4.27 10.15
N ASP A 370 -8.55 4.89 10.61
CA ASP A 370 -7.62 5.64 9.76
C ASP A 370 -6.96 4.76 8.70
N ILE A 371 -6.35 3.65 9.10
CA ILE A 371 -5.69 2.70 8.19
C ILE A 371 -6.66 2.26 7.08
N VAL A 372 -7.88 1.88 7.46
CA VAL A 372 -8.87 1.37 6.52
C VAL A 372 -9.46 2.50 5.67
N ASN A 373 -9.92 3.59 6.26
CA ASN A 373 -10.65 4.64 5.56
C ASN A 373 -9.74 5.45 4.65
N TYR A 374 -8.50 5.76 5.06
CA TYR A 374 -7.57 6.49 4.21
C TYR A 374 -7.17 5.66 2.99
N ALA A 375 -6.84 4.38 3.19
CA ALA A 375 -6.53 3.48 2.09
C ALA A 375 -7.75 3.24 1.17
N ARG A 376 -8.96 3.17 1.73
CA ARG A 376 -10.18 3.01 0.92
C ARG A 376 -10.56 4.28 0.16
N ASN A 377 -9.99 5.43 0.53
CA ASN A 377 -10.15 6.71 -0.14
C ASN A 377 -8.83 7.21 -0.76
N TRP A 378 -8.10 6.31 -1.43
CA TRP A 378 -6.98 6.59 -2.32
C TRP A 378 -5.70 7.12 -1.68
N SER A 379 -5.60 7.20 -0.34
CA SER A 379 -4.35 7.56 0.30
C SER A 379 -3.29 6.47 0.08
N SER A 380 -2.11 6.90 -0.37
CA SER A 380 -0.92 6.08 -0.56
C SER A 380 -0.07 5.98 0.72
N SER A 381 -0.40 6.71 1.78
CA SER A 381 0.38 6.71 3.01
C SER A 381 -0.46 6.80 4.28
N LEU A 382 0.15 6.45 5.40
CA LEU A 382 -0.35 6.76 6.74
C LEU A 382 0.83 7.21 7.60
N VAL A 383 0.83 8.47 8.01
CA VAL A 383 1.88 9.02 8.88
C VAL A 383 1.22 9.55 10.16
N LYS A 384 1.53 8.92 11.30
CA LYS A 384 1.14 9.42 12.61
C LYS A 384 1.94 10.68 12.97
N TRP A 385 1.43 11.48 13.90
CA TRP A 385 2.11 12.71 14.29
C TRP A 385 3.46 12.43 14.97
N SER A 386 3.54 12.26 16.29
CA SER A 386 4.84 11.99 16.94
C SER A 386 5.25 10.52 16.85
N LEU A 387 6.53 10.26 16.58
CA LEU A 387 7.13 8.94 16.77
C LEU A 387 7.32 8.63 18.26
N ALA A 388 7.89 9.57 19.04
CA ALA A 388 8.12 9.40 20.47
C ALA A 388 7.65 10.63 21.26
N LEU A 389 7.08 10.38 22.44
CA LEU A 389 6.82 11.38 23.48
C LEU A 389 7.23 10.79 24.84
N ASN A 390 7.35 11.62 25.87
CA ASN A 390 7.56 11.11 27.24
C ASN A 390 6.23 10.72 27.92
N GLN A 391 6.30 10.19 29.15
CA GLN A 391 5.10 9.84 29.93
C GLN A 391 4.22 11.03 30.33
N TYR A 392 4.68 12.25 30.06
CA TYR A 392 3.95 13.51 30.26
C TYR A 392 3.50 14.14 28.93
N MET A 393 3.56 13.40 27.81
CA MET A 393 3.14 13.84 26.47
C MET A 393 3.97 15.01 25.92
N GLY A 394 5.25 15.11 26.30
CA GLY A 394 6.14 16.17 25.85
C GLY A 394 7.58 15.72 25.59
N PRO A 395 8.55 16.67 25.53
CA PRO A 395 8.32 18.12 25.52
C PRO A 395 7.42 18.61 24.39
N HIS A 396 6.76 19.75 24.61
CA HIS A 396 5.98 20.46 23.58
C HIS A 396 6.17 21.98 23.77
N ASN A 397 5.94 22.73 22.70
CA ASN A 397 6.21 24.16 22.54
C ASN A 397 4.90 24.87 22.21
N GLY A 398 3.99 24.91 23.19
CA GLY A 398 2.58 25.22 22.92
C GLY A 398 1.87 24.03 22.26
N GLY A 399 0.79 24.31 21.53
CA GLY A 399 0.05 23.31 20.74
C GLY A 399 -0.38 22.06 21.52
N CYS A 400 -0.13 20.87 20.97
CA CYS A 400 -0.71 19.65 21.52
C CYS A 400 0.00 19.15 22.80
N GLY A 401 -0.60 19.40 23.96
CA GLY A 401 -0.15 18.86 25.26
C GLY A 401 -0.80 17.53 25.67
N THR A 402 -1.60 16.94 24.79
CA THR A 402 -2.38 15.71 25.06
C THR A 402 -2.15 14.61 24.02
N CYS A 403 -1.21 14.84 23.09
CA CYS A 403 -0.85 13.92 22.03
C CYS A 403 -0.09 12.72 22.57
N THR A 404 -0.21 11.58 21.89
CA THR A 404 0.56 10.37 22.15
C THR A 404 1.37 9.99 20.91
N GLY A 405 2.46 9.24 21.11
CA GLY A 405 3.33 8.75 20.04
C GLY A 405 3.29 7.23 19.91
N LEU A 406 4.02 6.70 18.93
CA LEU A 406 4.22 5.24 18.78
C LEU A 406 4.97 4.65 19.98
N VAL A 407 5.85 5.43 20.61
CA VAL A 407 6.55 5.02 21.82
C VAL A 407 6.50 6.10 22.89
N THR A 408 6.51 5.64 24.15
CA THR A 408 6.64 6.49 25.34
C THR A 408 8.02 6.30 25.95
N VAL A 409 8.83 7.35 25.99
CA VAL A 409 10.13 7.35 26.66
C VAL A 409 9.97 7.76 28.12
N GLN A 410 10.39 6.92 29.04
CA GLN A 410 10.28 7.18 30.46
C GLN A 410 11.41 8.11 30.92
N GLU A 411 11.06 9.30 31.42
CA GLU A 411 12.00 10.27 31.97
C GLU A 411 11.93 10.34 33.51
N GLY A 412 13.07 10.26 34.19
CA GLY A 412 13.12 10.33 35.65
C GLY A 412 12.54 9.08 36.38
N GLY A 413 12.82 9.01 37.67
CA GLY A 413 12.39 7.89 38.51
C GLY A 413 13.03 6.53 38.14
N PRO A 414 12.51 5.41 38.68
CA PRO A 414 13.12 4.08 38.51
C PRO A 414 13.08 3.53 37.08
N ARG A 415 12.23 4.09 36.21
CA ARG A 415 12.07 3.66 34.81
C ARG A 415 12.81 4.54 33.81
N ALA A 416 13.59 5.53 34.28
CA ALA A 416 14.30 6.46 33.40
C ALA A 416 15.09 5.73 32.31
N GLY A 417 14.92 6.16 31.06
CA GLY A 417 15.56 5.59 29.87
C GLY A 417 14.95 4.28 29.37
N GLN A 418 13.86 3.81 29.94
CA GLN A 418 13.04 2.73 29.37
C GLN A 418 12.08 3.29 28.30
N VAL A 419 11.69 2.44 27.36
CA VAL A 419 10.76 2.80 26.27
C VAL A 419 9.61 1.81 26.23
N ASP A 420 8.39 2.34 26.34
CA ASP A 420 7.13 1.60 26.22
C ASP A 420 6.58 1.73 24.80
N TYR A 421 6.08 0.63 24.24
CA TYR A 421 5.44 0.62 22.92
C TYR A 421 3.94 0.79 23.10
N THR A 422 3.38 1.86 22.53
CA THR A 422 1.97 2.19 22.69
C THR A 422 1.11 1.35 21.75
N ILE A 423 -0.21 1.46 21.87
CA ILE A 423 -1.12 0.83 20.91
C ILE A 423 -0.84 1.33 19.48
N GLU A 424 -0.46 2.59 19.30
CA GLU A 424 -0.14 3.18 18.00
C GLU A 424 1.04 2.48 17.30
N TYR A 425 2.03 1.96 18.04
CA TYR A 425 3.09 1.13 17.45
C TYR A 425 2.52 -0.15 16.84
N TYR A 426 1.63 -0.83 17.57
CA TYR A 426 1.08 -2.11 17.12
C TYR A 426 0.07 -1.94 15.99
N THR A 427 -0.80 -0.91 16.04
CA THR A 427 -1.76 -0.60 14.97
C THR A 427 -1.06 -0.16 13.70
N THR A 428 -0.06 0.73 13.79
CA THR A 428 0.78 1.11 12.64
C THR A 428 1.51 -0.12 12.08
N GLY A 429 2.02 -0.99 12.95
CA GLY A 429 2.69 -2.22 12.54
C GLY A 429 1.79 -3.24 11.83
N HIS A 430 0.48 -3.24 12.07
CA HIS A 430 -0.46 -4.05 11.28
C HIS A 430 -0.48 -3.65 9.79
N LEU A 431 -0.10 -2.41 9.47
CA LEU A 431 0.10 -1.94 8.11
C LEU A 431 1.57 -2.15 7.68
N THR A 432 2.52 -1.49 8.34
CA THR A 432 3.89 -1.33 7.82
C THR A 432 4.72 -2.62 7.87
N LYS A 433 4.39 -3.56 8.76
CA LYS A 433 5.11 -4.84 8.85
C LYS A 433 4.77 -5.78 7.70
N PHE A 434 3.55 -5.68 7.17
CA PHE A 434 2.97 -6.65 6.25
C PHE A 434 2.69 -6.08 4.86
N VAL A 435 2.71 -4.75 4.71
CA VAL A 435 2.51 -4.04 3.45
C VAL A 435 3.78 -3.26 3.11
N ARG A 436 4.46 -3.65 2.04
CA ARG A 436 5.72 -3.04 1.59
C ARG A 436 5.47 -1.85 0.67
N PRO A 437 6.37 -0.84 0.64
CA PRO A 437 6.39 0.16 -0.41
C PRO A 437 6.25 -0.49 -1.80
N GLY A 438 5.41 0.10 -2.66
CA GLY A 438 5.06 -0.46 -3.97
C GLY A 438 3.95 -1.50 -3.97
N ALA A 439 3.44 -1.94 -2.81
CA ALA A 439 2.26 -2.78 -2.74
C ALA A 439 1.04 -2.07 -3.35
N TYR A 440 0.18 -2.81 -4.06
CA TYR A 440 -1.10 -2.27 -4.51
C TYR A 440 -2.18 -2.59 -3.49
N ARG A 441 -3.03 -1.60 -3.17
CA ARG A 441 -4.30 -1.92 -2.52
C ARG A 441 -5.12 -2.77 -3.50
N ILE A 442 -5.66 -3.88 -3.02
CA ILE A 442 -6.56 -4.74 -3.78
C ILE A 442 -7.97 -4.67 -3.19
N ASP A 443 -8.93 -5.22 -3.94
CA ASP A 443 -10.32 -5.19 -3.49
C ASP A 443 -10.57 -6.15 -2.32
N SER A 444 -11.36 -5.67 -1.37
CA SER A 444 -11.91 -6.46 -0.27
C SER A 444 -13.31 -5.95 0.06
N THR A 445 -14.27 -6.86 0.26
CA THR A 445 -15.66 -6.44 0.53
C THR A 445 -15.76 -5.64 1.82
N ALA A 446 -16.38 -4.46 1.74
CA ALA A 446 -16.62 -3.61 2.91
C ALA A 446 -17.54 -4.32 3.91
N ASN A 447 -17.24 -4.20 5.19
CA ASN A 447 -18.06 -4.72 6.28
C ASN A 447 -18.08 -3.70 7.42
N GLY A 448 -19.27 -3.25 7.82
CA GLY A 448 -19.43 -2.20 8.83
C GLY A 448 -19.07 -2.63 10.26
N THR A 449 -19.06 -3.93 10.54
CA THR A 449 -18.69 -4.48 11.86
C THR A 449 -17.22 -4.87 11.89
N ILE A 450 -16.70 -5.42 10.79
CA ILE A 450 -15.31 -5.84 10.63
C ILE A 450 -14.64 -4.97 9.58
N GLN A 451 -14.10 -3.83 10.01
CA GLN A 451 -13.35 -2.94 9.13
C GLN A 451 -12.15 -3.69 8.56
N ASN A 452 -11.92 -3.56 7.25
CA ASN A 452 -10.85 -4.30 6.59
C ASN A 452 -10.29 -3.59 5.36
N VAL A 453 -9.03 -3.93 5.04
CA VAL A 453 -8.35 -3.53 3.81
C VAL A 453 -7.36 -4.61 3.41
N ALA A 454 -7.22 -4.85 2.10
CA ALA A 454 -6.32 -5.85 1.55
C ALA A 454 -5.28 -5.23 0.61
N TRP A 455 -4.10 -5.84 0.58
CA TRP A 455 -2.95 -5.40 -0.21
C TRP A 455 -2.29 -6.59 -0.90
N ARG A 456 -1.68 -6.33 -2.06
CA ARG A 456 -0.75 -7.22 -2.76
C ARG A 456 0.62 -6.57 -2.83
N ASN A 457 1.60 -7.16 -2.16
CA ASN A 457 2.99 -6.73 -2.15
C ASN A 457 3.68 -6.96 -3.51
N PRO A 458 4.82 -6.29 -3.77
CA PRO A 458 5.59 -6.49 -5.00
C PRO A 458 6.07 -7.93 -5.23
N ASP A 459 6.30 -8.68 -4.14
CA ASP A 459 6.67 -10.11 -4.20
C ASP A 459 5.48 -11.05 -4.47
N GLY A 460 4.27 -10.48 -4.64
CA GLY A 460 3.03 -11.22 -4.89
C GLY A 460 2.34 -11.73 -3.63
N SER A 461 2.91 -11.55 -2.43
CA SER A 461 2.27 -11.87 -1.15
C SER A 461 1.13 -10.91 -0.82
N LYS A 462 0.15 -11.40 -0.06
CA LYS A 462 -1.09 -10.69 0.25
C LYS A 462 -1.14 -10.41 1.74
N ALA A 463 -1.71 -9.27 2.09
CA ALA A 463 -1.99 -8.90 3.47
C ALA A 463 -3.44 -8.40 3.58
N LEU A 464 -4.24 -9.07 4.41
CA LEU A 464 -5.58 -8.62 4.79
C LEU A 464 -5.54 -8.17 6.25
N ILE A 465 -5.79 -6.88 6.50
CA ILE A 465 -5.98 -6.32 7.83
C ILE A 465 -7.49 -6.33 8.12
N ALA A 466 -7.90 -6.92 9.24
CA ALA A 466 -9.29 -6.99 9.67
C ALA A 466 -9.42 -6.66 11.16
N HIS A 467 -10.32 -5.74 11.51
CA HIS A 467 -10.47 -5.23 12.87
C HIS A 467 -11.85 -5.54 13.44
N ASN A 468 -11.88 -6.19 14.60
CA ASN A 468 -13.07 -6.31 15.44
C ASN A 468 -12.94 -5.35 16.64
N GLY A 469 -13.46 -4.13 16.51
CA GLY A 469 -13.51 -3.14 17.59
C GLY A 469 -14.58 -3.41 18.64
N GLY A 470 -15.43 -4.42 18.44
CA GLY A 470 -16.56 -4.76 19.31
C GLY A 470 -16.14 -5.47 20.61
N ALA A 471 -17.08 -5.55 21.55
CA ALA A 471 -16.89 -6.19 22.86
C ALA A 471 -17.10 -7.71 22.86
N SER A 472 -17.48 -8.30 21.72
CA SER A 472 -17.71 -9.74 21.56
C SER A 472 -16.88 -10.31 20.41
N ALA A 473 -16.53 -11.58 20.51
CA ALA A 473 -15.86 -12.28 19.41
C ALA A 473 -16.79 -12.38 18.20
N GLN A 474 -16.21 -12.27 17.01
CA GLN A 474 -16.92 -12.33 15.73
C GLN A 474 -16.28 -13.41 14.86
N SER A 475 -17.09 -14.32 14.32
CA SER A 475 -16.61 -15.25 13.30
C SER A 475 -16.57 -14.54 11.94
N VAL A 476 -15.46 -14.70 11.22
CA VAL A 476 -15.22 -14.12 9.91
C VAL A 476 -14.79 -15.23 8.96
N ARG A 477 -15.47 -15.34 7.82
CA ARG A 477 -15.02 -16.13 6.68
C ARG A 477 -14.24 -15.23 5.74
N VAL A 478 -13.02 -15.63 5.37
CA VAL A 478 -12.23 -14.96 4.35
C VAL A 478 -12.27 -15.80 3.09
N ASP A 479 -12.79 -15.22 2.02
CA ASP A 479 -12.91 -15.83 0.71
C ASP A 479 -11.85 -15.23 -0.23
N TRP A 480 -11.06 -16.07 -0.90
CA TRP A 480 -10.06 -15.64 -1.86
C TRP A 480 -9.85 -16.72 -2.92
N GLY A 481 -9.98 -16.34 -4.20
CA GLY A 481 -9.65 -17.23 -5.32
C GLY A 481 -10.38 -18.58 -5.31
N GLY A 482 -11.67 -18.64 -4.94
CA GLY A 482 -12.42 -19.90 -4.87
C GLY A 482 -12.11 -20.77 -3.65
N GLN A 483 -11.40 -20.24 -2.66
CA GLN A 483 -11.06 -20.90 -1.40
C GLN A 483 -11.51 -20.07 -0.21
N SER A 484 -11.64 -20.72 0.94
CA SER A 484 -12.07 -20.06 2.16
C SER A 484 -11.34 -20.57 3.40
N PHE A 485 -11.24 -19.73 4.42
CA PHE A 485 -11.06 -20.16 5.80
C PHE A 485 -12.01 -19.38 6.71
N VAL A 486 -12.32 -19.95 7.88
CA VAL A 486 -13.09 -19.28 8.94
C VAL A 486 -12.17 -19.02 10.13
N TYR A 487 -12.23 -17.81 10.66
CA TYR A 487 -11.48 -17.39 11.84
C TYR A 487 -12.40 -16.71 12.85
N THR A 488 -12.26 -17.04 14.13
CA THR A 488 -12.96 -16.34 15.21
C THR A 488 -12.08 -15.19 15.69
N LEU A 489 -12.36 -13.96 15.23
CA LEU A 489 -11.70 -12.76 15.72
C LEU A 489 -12.19 -12.45 17.15
N PRO A 490 -11.30 -12.41 18.16
CA PRO A 490 -11.68 -12.02 19.51
C PRO A 490 -12.19 -10.58 19.56
N ALA A 491 -12.86 -10.23 20.67
CA ALA A 491 -13.24 -8.84 20.94
C ALA A 491 -12.01 -7.91 20.94
N ARG A 492 -12.20 -6.65 20.55
CA ARG A 492 -11.18 -5.58 20.58
C ARG A 492 -9.83 -6.02 19.98
N THR A 493 -9.89 -6.66 18.82
CA THR A 493 -8.73 -7.31 18.20
C THR A 493 -8.62 -6.97 16.73
N THR A 494 -7.42 -6.53 16.35
CA THR A 494 -6.99 -6.48 14.95
C THR A 494 -6.26 -7.77 14.61
N ALA A 495 -6.58 -8.33 13.45
CA ALA A 495 -5.84 -9.42 12.82
C ALA A 495 -5.23 -8.97 11.50
N THR A 496 -3.97 -9.32 11.25
CA THR A 496 -3.42 -9.33 9.88
C THR A 496 -3.22 -10.78 9.45
N PHE A 497 -3.83 -11.13 8.31
CA PHE A 497 -3.70 -12.40 7.63
C PHE A 497 -2.75 -12.25 6.44
N THR A 498 -1.74 -13.10 6.31
CA THR A 498 -0.81 -13.06 5.17
C THR A 498 -0.63 -14.42 4.51
N TRP A 499 -0.57 -14.44 3.18
CA TRP A 499 -0.37 -15.65 2.35
C TRP A 499 0.31 -15.28 1.04
N SER A 500 0.85 -16.26 0.31
CA SER A 500 1.69 -16.02 -0.89
C SER A 500 1.23 -16.75 -2.15
N GLY A 501 0.21 -17.60 -2.04
CA GLY A 501 -0.34 -18.33 -3.17
C GLY A 501 -0.92 -17.45 -4.28
N ALA A 502 -1.14 -18.07 -5.43
CA ALA A 502 -1.97 -17.51 -6.51
C ALA A 502 -3.44 -17.95 -6.34
N PRO A 503 -4.42 -17.14 -6.74
CA PRO A 503 -5.84 -17.49 -6.63
C PRO A 503 -6.10 -18.80 -7.37
N SER A 504 -6.60 -19.82 -6.69
CA SER A 504 -7.00 -21.08 -7.33
C SER A 504 -8.38 -20.94 -7.99
N GLY A 505 -8.45 -20.10 -9.01
CA GLY A 505 -9.71 -19.80 -9.71
C GLY A 505 -9.57 -18.98 -10.98
N GLY A 506 -8.36 -18.69 -11.44
CA GLY A 506 -8.17 -18.30 -12.84
C GLY A 506 -8.62 -19.48 -13.70
N ALA A 507 -9.65 -19.31 -14.51
CA ALA A 507 -10.03 -20.31 -15.50
C ALA A 507 -8.78 -20.75 -16.25
N GLU A 508 -8.56 -22.08 -16.36
CA GLU A 508 -7.49 -22.58 -17.21
C GLU A 508 -7.63 -21.93 -18.57
N SER A 509 -6.59 -21.20 -18.98
CA SER A 509 -6.61 -20.48 -20.24
C SER A 509 -5.67 -21.21 -21.18
N THR A 510 -6.26 -21.90 -22.15
CA THR A 510 -5.52 -22.58 -23.20
C THR A 510 -5.48 -21.67 -24.43
N GLY A 511 -4.29 -21.49 -24.96
CA GLY A 511 -4.10 -20.62 -26.09
C GLY A 511 -2.67 -20.62 -26.58
N THR A 512 -2.39 -19.66 -27.44
CA THR A 512 -1.07 -19.45 -27.99
C THR A 512 -0.41 -18.27 -27.29
N LEU A 513 0.76 -18.49 -26.69
CA LEU A 513 1.59 -17.42 -26.12
C LEU A 513 2.41 -16.80 -27.24
N THR A 514 2.02 -15.59 -27.65
CA THR A 514 2.68 -14.81 -28.70
C THR A 514 3.57 -13.75 -28.06
N GLY A 515 4.85 -13.74 -28.37
CA GLY A 515 5.82 -12.81 -27.81
C GLY A 515 6.53 -11.99 -28.89
N LEU A 516 7.87 -11.90 -28.75
CA LEU A 516 8.72 -11.08 -29.59
C LEU A 516 8.44 -11.27 -31.10
N ALA A 517 8.30 -10.15 -31.81
CA ALA A 517 8.02 -10.11 -33.24
C ALA A 517 6.76 -10.88 -33.69
N GLY A 518 5.79 -11.06 -32.79
CA GLY A 518 4.53 -11.77 -33.09
C GLY A 518 4.71 -13.28 -33.24
N LYS A 519 5.80 -13.84 -32.71
CA LYS A 519 6.12 -15.28 -32.78
C LYS A 519 5.69 -16.02 -31.52
N CYS A 520 5.57 -17.32 -31.65
CA CYS A 520 4.95 -18.18 -30.64
C CYS A 520 5.99 -18.85 -29.75
N LEU A 521 5.63 -19.05 -28.48
CA LEU A 521 6.33 -19.97 -27.59
C LEU A 521 6.09 -21.40 -28.07
N ASP A 522 7.15 -22.11 -28.38
CA ASP A 522 7.12 -23.36 -29.15
C ASP A 522 7.94 -24.46 -28.47
N VAL A 523 7.41 -25.67 -28.42
CA VAL A 523 8.19 -26.87 -28.06
C VAL A 523 8.93 -27.36 -29.30
N ALA A 524 10.26 -27.32 -29.27
CA ALA A 524 11.09 -27.61 -30.42
C ALA A 524 10.79 -28.97 -31.05
N GLY A 525 10.41 -28.95 -32.34
CA GLY A 525 10.08 -30.16 -33.10
C GLY A 525 8.86 -30.92 -32.60
N ALA A 526 8.01 -30.32 -31.75
CA ALA A 526 6.91 -30.98 -31.06
C ALA A 526 7.33 -32.23 -30.26
N ALA A 527 8.60 -32.31 -29.86
CA ALA A 527 9.11 -33.47 -29.12
C ALA A 527 8.61 -33.46 -27.67
N THR A 528 8.32 -34.65 -27.14
CA THR A 528 7.75 -34.84 -25.79
C THR A 528 8.74 -35.44 -24.79
N ALA A 529 10.01 -35.59 -25.17
CA ALA A 529 11.07 -36.05 -24.27
C ALA A 529 11.34 -34.99 -23.19
N ASP A 530 11.65 -35.43 -21.97
CA ASP A 530 12.08 -34.51 -20.91
C ASP A 530 13.38 -33.81 -21.32
N GLY A 531 13.45 -32.50 -21.09
CA GLY A 531 14.56 -31.67 -21.52
C GLY A 531 14.44 -31.13 -22.94
N THR A 532 13.31 -31.37 -23.63
CA THR A 532 13.07 -30.77 -24.95
C THR A 532 13.09 -29.25 -24.85
N ALA A 533 13.80 -28.61 -25.78
CA ALA A 533 13.94 -27.17 -25.82
C ALA A 533 12.58 -26.45 -26.03
N VAL A 534 12.32 -25.42 -25.23
CA VAL A 534 11.30 -24.40 -25.52
C VAL A 534 11.96 -23.20 -26.21
N GLN A 535 11.35 -22.72 -27.28
CA GLN A 535 11.95 -21.75 -28.20
C GLN A 535 10.91 -20.73 -28.70
N LEU A 536 11.39 -19.66 -29.31
CA LEU A 536 10.57 -18.78 -30.14
C LEU A 536 10.52 -19.34 -31.57
N TYR A 537 9.31 -19.46 -32.13
CA TYR A 537 9.14 -19.97 -33.49
C TYR A 537 7.95 -19.29 -34.18
N THR A 538 8.00 -19.21 -35.52
CA THR A 538 6.87 -18.75 -36.32
C THR A 538 5.59 -19.50 -35.95
N CYS A 539 4.52 -18.76 -35.70
CA CYS A 539 3.24 -19.34 -35.30
C CYS A 539 2.70 -20.25 -36.40
N ASN A 540 2.50 -21.53 -36.08
CA ASN A 540 2.13 -22.59 -37.01
C ASN A 540 0.85 -23.34 -36.59
N GLY A 541 0.24 -22.98 -35.46
CA GLY A 541 -1.05 -23.53 -34.99
C GLY A 541 -0.99 -24.98 -34.51
N THR A 542 0.21 -25.57 -34.40
CA THR A 542 0.37 -26.94 -33.91
C THR A 542 0.19 -27.03 -32.39
N ALA A 543 0.00 -28.25 -31.87
CA ALA A 543 -0.10 -28.49 -30.43
C ALA A 543 1.18 -28.10 -29.66
N ALA A 544 2.33 -27.99 -30.34
CA ALA A 544 3.59 -27.55 -29.75
C ALA A 544 3.59 -26.06 -29.34
N GLN A 545 2.61 -25.28 -29.82
CA GLN A 545 2.43 -23.86 -29.53
C GLN A 545 1.16 -23.57 -28.74
N ARG A 546 0.46 -24.62 -28.31
CA ARG A 546 -0.73 -24.53 -27.48
C ARG A 546 -0.34 -24.76 -26.02
N TRP A 547 -0.42 -23.69 -25.25
CA TRP A 547 -0.08 -23.66 -23.83
C TRP A 547 -1.34 -23.47 -22.99
N THR A 548 -1.44 -24.25 -21.93
CA THR A 548 -2.46 -24.06 -20.88
C THR A 548 -1.80 -23.39 -19.69
N ILE A 549 -2.25 -22.20 -19.33
CA ILE A 549 -1.97 -21.61 -18.02
C ILE A 549 -2.92 -22.28 -17.04
N ALA A 550 -2.41 -23.22 -16.26
CA ALA A 550 -3.20 -24.03 -15.34
C ALA A 550 -3.41 -23.30 -14.01
N SER A 551 -4.52 -23.58 -13.34
CA SER A 551 -4.89 -22.94 -12.07
C SER A 551 -3.95 -23.30 -10.91
N ASP A 552 -3.11 -24.33 -11.06
CA ASP A 552 -2.09 -24.72 -10.09
C ASP A 552 -0.76 -23.94 -10.27
N GLY A 553 -0.75 -22.93 -11.15
CA GLY A 553 0.44 -22.14 -11.47
C GLY A 553 1.44 -22.87 -12.36
N SER A 554 1.08 -23.98 -13.02
CA SER A 554 1.92 -24.57 -14.07
C SER A 554 1.51 -24.05 -15.46
N VAL A 555 2.48 -23.99 -16.37
CA VAL A 555 2.25 -23.69 -17.79
C VAL A 555 2.52 -24.95 -18.58
N ARG A 556 1.53 -25.47 -19.30
CA ARG A 556 1.56 -26.84 -19.85
C ARG A 556 1.43 -26.88 -21.36
N ALA A 557 2.23 -27.71 -22.03
CA ALA A 557 2.08 -28.05 -23.44
C ALA A 557 2.37 -29.54 -23.64
N LEU A 558 1.72 -30.16 -24.61
CA LEU A 558 1.94 -31.58 -24.95
C LEU A 558 1.89 -32.55 -23.75
N GLY A 559 1.05 -32.25 -22.74
CA GLY A 559 0.91 -33.05 -21.52
C GLY A 559 2.04 -32.90 -20.50
N LYS A 560 2.93 -31.91 -20.67
CA LYS A 560 4.10 -31.64 -19.82
C LYS A 560 4.17 -30.18 -19.42
N CYS A 561 5.07 -29.85 -18.51
CA CYS A 561 5.20 -28.53 -17.89
C CYS A 561 6.39 -27.75 -18.49
N LEU A 562 6.21 -26.43 -18.60
CA LEU A 562 7.29 -25.46 -18.78
C LEU A 562 8.14 -25.45 -17.51
N ASP A 563 9.42 -25.75 -17.68
CA ASP A 563 10.34 -26.06 -16.59
C ASP A 563 11.63 -25.27 -16.75
N VAL A 564 12.13 -24.68 -15.67
CA VAL A 564 13.48 -24.09 -15.65
C VAL A 564 14.50 -25.20 -15.41
N THR A 565 15.43 -25.39 -16.36
CA THR A 565 16.39 -26.50 -16.31
C THR A 565 17.16 -26.52 -14.98
N GLY A 566 17.04 -27.64 -14.26
CA GLY A 566 17.71 -27.86 -12.97
C GLY A 566 17.16 -27.03 -11.81
N GLY A 567 16.02 -26.33 -11.98
CA GLY A 567 15.47 -25.43 -10.98
C GLY A 567 16.37 -24.23 -10.67
N SER A 568 17.24 -23.85 -11.62
CA SER A 568 18.14 -22.72 -11.46
C SER A 568 17.37 -21.40 -11.29
N THR A 569 17.92 -20.50 -10.47
CA THR A 569 17.41 -19.14 -10.30
C THR A 569 18.32 -18.09 -10.95
N ALA A 570 19.36 -18.51 -11.68
CA ALA A 570 20.32 -17.62 -12.34
C ALA A 570 19.75 -17.02 -13.64
N ASP A 571 20.20 -15.80 -13.99
CA ASP A 571 19.87 -15.20 -15.28
C ASP A 571 20.48 -16.03 -16.43
N GLY A 572 19.69 -16.21 -17.49
CA GLY A 572 20.09 -17.02 -18.64
C GLY A 572 19.87 -18.53 -18.48
N ALA A 573 19.27 -18.98 -17.36
CA ALA A 573 18.92 -20.38 -17.20
C ALA A 573 17.88 -20.79 -18.27
N PRO A 574 18.15 -21.82 -19.09
CA PRO A 574 17.22 -22.24 -20.14
C PRO A 574 15.92 -22.78 -19.59
N VAL A 575 14.84 -22.63 -20.37
CA VAL A 575 13.58 -23.37 -20.14
C VAL A 575 13.44 -24.56 -21.09
N GLN A 576 12.73 -25.57 -20.60
CA GLN A 576 12.53 -26.85 -21.24
C GLN A 576 11.11 -27.37 -21.01
N LEU A 577 10.71 -28.37 -21.80
CA LEU A 577 9.54 -29.17 -21.53
C LEU A 577 9.96 -30.35 -20.63
N TYR A 578 9.26 -30.54 -19.52
CA TYR A 578 9.59 -31.59 -18.55
C TYR A 578 8.32 -32.19 -17.92
N THR A 579 8.40 -33.44 -17.51
CA THR A 579 7.35 -34.14 -16.75
C THR A 579 6.94 -33.28 -15.55
N CYS A 580 5.63 -33.02 -15.41
CA CYS A 580 5.12 -32.21 -14.31
C CYS A 580 5.42 -32.88 -12.96
N ASN A 581 6.23 -32.23 -12.13
CA ASN A 581 6.73 -32.73 -10.84
C ASN A 581 6.37 -31.82 -9.66
N GLY A 582 5.72 -30.68 -9.92
CA GLY A 582 5.17 -29.78 -8.90
C GLY A 582 6.20 -28.91 -8.16
N THR A 583 7.48 -28.99 -8.54
CA THR A 583 8.57 -28.19 -7.95
C THR A 583 8.49 -26.72 -8.37
N GLY A 584 9.26 -25.86 -7.69
CA GLY A 584 9.35 -24.43 -8.03
C GLY A 584 9.82 -24.14 -9.46
N ALA A 585 10.58 -25.06 -10.08
CA ALA A 585 11.00 -24.97 -11.47
C ALA A 585 9.83 -24.87 -12.48
N GLN A 586 8.64 -25.32 -12.06
CA GLN A 586 7.43 -25.40 -12.89
C GLN A 586 6.30 -24.50 -12.40
N ARG A 587 6.59 -23.59 -11.46
CA ARG A 587 5.62 -22.62 -10.94
C ARG A 587 5.81 -21.27 -11.62
N TRP A 588 4.74 -20.80 -12.24
CA TRP A 588 4.69 -19.61 -13.06
C TRP A 588 3.44 -18.80 -12.73
N SER A 589 3.56 -17.47 -12.80
CA SER A 589 2.42 -16.56 -12.86
C SER A 589 2.36 -15.93 -14.26
N TYR A 590 1.14 -15.70 -14.75
CA TYR A 590 0.89 -14.92 -15.96
C TYR A 590 0.05 -13.71 -15.60
N ASP A 591 0.55 -12.51 -15.90
CA ASP A 591 -0.18 -11.27 -15.72
C ASP A 591 -0.68 -10.76 -17.09
N PRO A 592 -2.00 -10.80 -17.37
CA PRO A 592 -2.54 -10.36 -18.65
C PRO A 592 -2.48 -8.84 -18.85
N ALA A 593 -2.29 -8.03 -17.79
CA ALA A 593 -2.17 -6.59 -17.88
C ALA A 593 -0.73 -6.16 -18.23
N THR A 594 0.27 -6.84 -17.65
CA THR A 594 1.69 -6.53 -17.94
C THR A 594 2.28 -7.39 -19.04
N HIS A 595 1.58 -8.46 -19.44
CA HIS A 595 2.03 -9.51 -20.35
C HIS A 595 3.27 -10.28 -19.87
N ASP A 596 3.54 -10.30 -18.56
CA ASP A 596 4.68 -11.03 -18.00
C ASP A 596 4.29 -12.48 -17.69
N VAL A 597 5.19 -13.41 -18.01
CA VAL A 597 5.16 -14.79 -17.53
C VAL A 597 6.35 -14.98 -16.60
N VAL A 598 6.12 -15.11 -15.30
CA VAL A 598 7.19 -15.07 -14.28
C VAL A 598 7.30 -16.41 -13.58
N ASN A 599 8.48 -17.00 -13.54
CA ASN A 599 8.72 -18.15 -12.67
C ASN A 599 8.73 -17.67 -11.22
N THR A 600 7.79 -18.15 -10.42
CA THR A 600 7.55 -17.61 -9.07
C THR A 600 8.61 -18.06 -8.06
N ALA A 601 9.33 -19.15 -8.32
CA ALA A 601 10.43 -19.60 -7.47
C ALA A 601 11.72 -18.79 -7.71
N ALA A 602 11.97 -18.39 -8.95
CA ALA A 602 13.14 -17.57 -9.31
C ALA A 602 12.88 -16.07 -9.24
N GLY A 603 11.61 -15.63 -9.28
CA GLY A 603 11.24 -14.22 -9.39
C GLY A 603 11.65 -13.59 -10.73
N LYS A 604 11.67 -14.39 -11.81
CA LYS A 604 12.26 -14.02 -13.10
C LYS A 604 11.33 -14.28 -14.28
N CYS A 605 11.41 -13.43 -15.29
CA CYS A 605 10.53 -13.44 -16.45
C CYS A 605 10.98 -14.47 -17.49
N LEU A 606 10.03 -15.10 -18.16
CA LEU A 606 10.23 -15.90 -19.36
C LEU A 606 10.73 -14.96 -20.48
N ASP A 607 11.93 -15.22 -20.95
CA ASP A 607 12.71 -14.32 -21.78
C ASP A 607 13.17 -15.03 -23.06
N VAL A 608 13.11 -14.35 -24.20
CA VAL A 608 13.76 -14.83 -25.43
C VAL A 608 15.21 -14.38 -25.45
N THR A 609 16.14 -15.34 -25.49
CA THR A 609 17.58 -15.10 -25.37
C THR A 609 18.07 -14.07 -26.38
N GLY A 610 18.76 -13.04 -25.87
CA GLY A 610 19.40 -12.00 -26.67
C GLY A 610 18.44 -11.09 -27.45
N ASN A 611 17.15 -11.09 -27.11
CA ASN A 611 16.12 -10.34 -27.84
C ASN A 611 16.12 -10.64 -29.35
N SER A 612 16.47 -11.89 -29.71
CA SER A 612 16.54 -12.36 -31.09
C SER A 612 15.18 -12.88 -31.56
N SER A 613 14.70 -12.36 -32.68
CA SER A 613 13.45 -12.81 -33.31
C SER A 613 13.64 -13.98 -34.29
N ALA A 614 14.82 -14.60 -34.35
CA ALA A 614 15.09 -15.75 -35.22
C ALA A 614 14.31 -16.99 -34.75
N ASP A 615 13.81 -17.79 -35.69
CA ASP A 615 13.17 -19.07 -35.37
C ASP A 615 14.18 -20.02 -34.72
N GLY A 616 13.76 -20.68 -33.65
CA GLY A 616 14.61 -21.56 -32.85
C GLY A 616 15.41 -20.85 -31.76
N THR A 617 15.25 -19.53 -31.59
CA THR A 617 15.88 -18.82 -30.46
C THR A 617 15.36 -19.40 -29.14
N ARG A 618 16.27 -19.79 -28.24
CA ARG A 618 15.89 -20.43 -26.96
C ARG A 618 15.16 -19.45 -26.06
N ALA A 619 14.18 -19.97 -25.32
CA ALA A 619 13.64 -19.28 -24.17
C ALA A 619 14.47 -19.61 -22.91
N GLN A 620 14.53 -18.65 -22.00
CA GLN A 620 15.27 -18.70 -20.74
C GLN A 620 14.48 -17.96 -19.65
N ILE A 621 15.01 -17.92 -18.43
CA ILE A 621 14.58 -16.93 -17.43
C ILE A 621 15.61 -15.81 -17.30
N TRP A 622 15.12 -14.59 -17.07
CA TRP A 622 15.96 -13.42 -16.82
C TRP A 622 15.25 -12.46 -15.85
N SER A 623 16.02 -11.66 -15.12
CA SER A 623 15.52 -10.54 -14.33
C SER A 623 14.48 -9.73 -15.13
N CYS A 624 13.32 -9.47 -14.53
CA CYS A 624 12.23 -8.78 -15.23
C CYS A 624 12.61 -7.32 -15.51
N THR A 625 12.83 -6.99 -16.78
CA THR A 625 13.26 -5.67 -17.26
C THR A 625 12.11 -4.88 -17.91
N GLY A 626 11.01 -5.54 -18.26
CA GLY A 626 9.93 -4.96 -19.05
C GLY A 626 10.21 -4.88 -20.55
N ALA A 627 11.34 -5.41 -21.02
CA ALA A 627 11.71 -5.44 -22.43
C ALA A 627 10.77 -6.32 -23.29
N ALA A 628 10.69 -6.03 -24.58
CA ALA A 628 9.76 -6.69 -25.51
C ALA A 628 9.94 -8.21 -25.62
N ASN A 629 11.16 -8.73 -25.41
CA ASN A 629 11.45 -10.17 -25.41
C ASN A 629 10.96 -10.92 -24.16
N GLN A 630 10.39 -10.22 -23.18
CA GLN A 630 9.81 -10.78 -21.95
C GLN A 630 8.28 -10.70 -21.93
N LYS A 631 7.68 -10.12 -22.98
CA LYS A 631 6.24 -9.90 -23.07
C LYS A 631 5.60 -11.00 -23.89
N TRP A 632 4.58 -11.64 -23.31
CA TRP A 632 3.83 -12.73 -23.89
C TRP A 632 2.34 -12.45 -23.79
N THR A 633 1.67 -12.40 -24.93
CA THR A 633 0.22 -12.26 -25.01
C THR A 633 -0.40 -13.63 -25.25
N LEU A 634 -1.23 -14.08 -24.30
CA LEU A 634 -2.03 -15.28 -24.48
C LEU A 634 -3.25 -14.98 -25.37
N THR A 635 -3.28 -15.60 -26.55
CA THR A 635 -4.45 -15.58 -27.43
C THR A 635 -5.23 -16.88 -27.24
N PRO A 636 -6.48 -16.84 -26.74
CA PRO A 636 -7.28 -18.04 -26.51
C PRO A 636 -7.45 -18.84 -27.81
N SER A 637 -7.38 -20.17 -27.70
CA SER A 637 -7.52 -21.09 -28.85
C SER A 637 -8.85 -21.83 -28.89
#